data_AF-A0A5K1G216-F1
#
_entry.id   AF-A0A5K1G216-F1
#
_cell.length_a   1.000
_cell.length_b   1.000
_cell.length_c   1.000
_cell.angle_alpha   90.00
_cell.angle_beta   90.00
_cell.angle_gamma   90.00
#
_symmetry.space_group_name_H-M   'P 1'
#
loop_
_entity.id
_entity.type
_entity.pdbx_description
1 polymer ?
#
loop_
_entity_poly.entity_id
_entity_poly.type
_entity_poly.pdbx_seq_one_letter_code
_entity_poly.pdbx_strand_id
1 'polypeptide(L)'
;VHCGFMKNGGADMDPVDIKFVKGCNYVVASGIFDGYDIPHQPSNISRRSQKLFCFLMVIDETTLAHIRANGSIKEENDGGKWVGIWRLVTLHKLPYDEPRRNGKVPKILTHRLFPQARYSIWIDGKMELIVDPLLILE
;
A
#
# COMPACT_ATOMS: atom_id res chain seq x y z
N VAL A 1 -15.52 -9.72 -16.96
CA VAL A 1 -15.49 -9.07 -15.62
C VAL A 1 -14.23 -8.22 -15.55
N HIS A 2 -14.35 -6.89 -15.41
CA HIS A 2 -13.18 -6.01 -15.38
C HIS A 2 -12.54 -6.07 -13.98
N CYS A 3 -11.32 -6.61 -13.89
CA CYS A 3 -10.52 -6.59 -12.66
C CYS A 3 -9.65 -5.33 -12.66
N GLY A 4 -9.78 -4.50 -11.63
CA GLY A 4 -9.02 -3.25 -11.50
C GLY A 4 -9.86 -1.98 -11.58
N PHE A 5 -9.24 -0.84 -11.26
CA PHE A 5 -9.82 0.46 -11.62
C PHE A 5 -9.72 0.65 -13.13
N MET A 6 -10.76 1.24 -13.74
CA MET A 6 -10.67 1.66 -15.14
C MET A 6 -9.54 2.67 -15.26
N LYS A 7 -8.73 2.56 -16.31
CA LYS A 7 -7.71 3.58 -16.60
C LYS A 7 -8.41 4.94 -16.69
N ASN A 8 -7.89 5.94 -15.97
CA ASN A 8 -8.50 7.28 -15.85
C ASN A 8 -9.84 7.32 -15.11
N GLY A 9 -10.20 6.26 -14.36
CA GLY A 9 -11.38 6.23 -13.50
C GLY A 9 -11.15 6.83 -12.10
N GLY A 10 -9.94 7.30 -11.83
CA GLY A 10 -9.49 7.80 -10.52
C GLY A 10 -8.77 6.74 -9.70
N ALA A 11 -7.90 7.18 -8.79
CA ALA A 11 -6.96 6.33 -8.04
C ALA A 11 -6.04 5.50 -8.97
N ASP A 12 -5.48 6.17 -9.98
CA ASP A 12 -4.53 5.57 -10.92
C ASP A 12 -3.21 5.25 -10.17
N MET A 13 -2.62 4.06 -10.39
CA MET A 13 -1.32 3.69 -9.84
C MET A 13 -0.19 3.87 -10.86
N ASP A 14 1.03 4.09 -10.36
CA ASP A 14 2.23 4.07 -11.19
C ASP A 14 2.39 2.70 -11.93
N PRO A 15 2.82 2.68 -13.21
CA PRO A 15 2.98 1.43 -13.96
C PRO A 15 3.91 0.41 -13.30
N VAL A 16 4.93 0.88 -12.59
CA VAL A 16 5.88 0.03 -11.84
C VAL A 16 5.17 -0.70 -10.70
N ASP A 17 4.26 -0.03 -10.00
CA ASP A 17 3.50 -0.62 -8.90
C ASP A 17 2.42 -1.56 -9.41
N ILE A 18 1.75 -1.22 -10.52
CA ILE A 18 0.82 -2.14 -11.21
C ILE A 18 1.54 -3.45 -11.57
N LYS A 19 2.78 -3.37 -12.04
CA LYS A 19 3.59 -4.56 -12.37
C LYS A 19 3.97 -5.34 -11.11
N PHE A 20 4.38 -4.66 -10.04
CA PHE A 20 4.75 -5.28 -8.77
C PHE A 20 3.59 -6.05 -8.14
N VAL A 21 2.42 -5.41 -8.00
CA VAL A 21 1.27 -5.98 -7.28
C VAL A 21 0.63 -7.19 -7.99
N LYS A 22 0.93 -7.39 -9.28
CA LYS A 22 0.53 -8.61 -10.00
C LYS A 22 1.20 -9.88 -9.46
N GLY A 23 2.36 -9.76 -8.82
CA GLY A 23 3.04 -10.89 -8.18
C GLY A 23 2.56 -11.20 -6.76
N CYS A 24 1.68 -10.36 -6.20
CA CYS A 24 1.29 -10.43 -4.80
C CYS A 24 0.04 -11.29 -4.59
N ASN A 25 0.23 -12.50 -4.04
CA ASN A 25 -0.87 -13.39 -3.68
C ASN A 25 -1.40 -13.15 -2.25
N TYR A 26 -0.54 -12.71 -1.35
CA TYR A 26 -0.85 -12.35 0.03
C TYR A 26 -0.45 -10.90 0.24
N VAL A 27 -1.36 -10.08 0.76
CA VAL A 27 -1.13 -8.64 0.91
C VAL A 27 -1.40 -8.22 2.34
N VAL A 28 -0.47 -7.46 2.92
CA VAL A 28 -0.74 -6.59 4.06
C VAL A 28 -0.82 -5.18 3.49
N ALA A 29 -1.99 -4.56 3.56
CA ALA A 29 -2.25 -3.24 3.03
C ALA A 29 -2.50 -2.24 4.16
N SER A 30 -1.96 -1.04 4.00
CA SER A 30 -2.28 0.12 4.81
C SER A 30 -2.38 1.34 3.92
N GLY A 31 -2.81 2.47 4.46
CA GLY A 31 -2.79 3.71 3.72
C GLY A 31 -2.86 4.95 4.59
N ILE A 32 -2.17 5.99 4.12
CA ILE A 32 -2.06 7.31 4.74
C ILE A 32 -2.21 8.36 3.65
N PHE A 33 -2.91 9.44 3.95
CA PHE A 33 -3.27 10.48 2.99
C PHE A 33 -3.10 11.86 3.64
N ASP A 34 -2.85 12.88 2.83
CA ASP A 34 -2.67 14.28 3.25
C ASP A 34 -1.43 14.57 4.12
N GLY A 35 -0.49 13.63 4.24
CA GLY A 35 0.79 13.84 4.90
C GLY A 35 0.74 14.00 6.42
N TYR A 36 -0.39 13.70 7.07
CA TYR A 36 -0.52 13.83 8.54
C TYR A 36 0.12 12.68 9.33
N ASP A 37 0.19 11.49 8.73
CA ASP A 37 0.57 10.26 9.43
C ASP A 37 1.92 9.74 8.92
N ILE A 38 2.70 9.13 9.83
CA ILE A 38 3.98 8.49 9.51
C ILE A 38 3.77 6.98 9.41
N PRO A 39 4.31 6.29 8.38
CA PRO A 39 4.22 4.83 8.27
C PRO A 39 4.79 4.09 9.49
N HIS A 40 3.94 3.47 10.30
CA HIS A 40 4.38 2.56 11.36
C HIS A 40 4.92 1.26 10.76
N GLN A 41 6.12 0.85 11.17
CA GLN A 41 6.74 -0.40 10.70
C GLN A 41 6.17 -1.60 11.46
N PRO A 42 5.72 -2.66 10.78
CA PRO A 42 5.40 -3.93 11.41
C PRO A 42 6.58 -4.48 12.23
N SER A 43 6.28 -5.06 13.39
CA SER A 43 7.25 -5.74 14.25
C SER A 43 7.01 -7.25 14.30
N ASN A 44 8.04 -8.00 14.68
CA ASN A 44 7.99 -9.47 14.84
C ASN A 44 7.57 -10.25 13.58
N ILE A 45 7.87 -9.73 12.38
CA ILE A 45 7.56 -10.41 11.12
C ILE A 45 8.65 -11.42 10.78
N SER A 46 8.29 -12.70 10.64
CA SER A 46 9.24 -13.75 10.28
C SER A 46 9.77 -13.58 8.86
N ARG A 47 10.96 -14.14 8.58
CA ARG A 47 11.53 -14.18 7.23
C ARG A 47 10.64 -14.89 6.22
N ARG A 48 9.81 -15.84 6.67
CA ARG A 48 8.85 -16.54 5.82
C ARG A 48 7.75 -15.57 5.37
N SER A 49 7.20 -14.81 6.31
CA SER A 49 6.13 -13.85 6.02
C SER A 49 6.63 -12.66 5.20
N GLN A 50 7.85 -12.18 5.42
CA GLN A 50 8.48 -11.16 4.57
C GLN A 50 8.61 -11.59 3.10
N LYS A 51 8.76 -12.89 2.83
CA LYS A 51 8.82 -13.43 1.46
C LYS A 51 7.44 -13.73 0.87
N LEU A 52 6.47 -14.06 1.71
CA LEU A 52 5.15 -14.50 1.30
C LEU A 52 4.18 -13.33 1.06
N PHE A 53 4.23 -12.33 1.94
CA PHE A 53 3.33 -11.17 1.92
C PHE A 53 3.99 -9.98 1.23
N CYS A 54 3.21 -9.30 0.40
CA CYS A 54 3.53 -7.94 -0.04
C CYS A 54 3.02 -6.94 0.99
N PHE A 55 3.91 -6.14 1.55
CA PHE A 55 3.59 -5.04 2.45
C PHE A 55 3.41 -3.77 1.62
N LEU A 56 2.16 -3.33 1.45
CA LEU A 56 1.79 -2.23 0.57
C LEU A 56 1.23 -1.06 1.38
N MET A 57 1.84 0.11 1.24
CA MET A 57 1.38 1.37 1.84
C MET A 57 0.85 2.27 0.74
N VAL A 58 -0.47 2.46 0.71
CA VAL A 58 -1.14 3.30 -0.29
C VAL A 58 -1.12 4.76 0.16
N ILE A 59 -0.59 5.64 -0.68
CA ILE A 59 -0.39 7.05 -0.36
C ILE A 59 -0.84 7.97 -1.50
N ASP A 60 -1.05 9.24 -1.19
CA ASP A 60 -1.19 10.30 -2.20
C ASP A 60 0.14 11.03 -2.49
N GLU A 61 0.12 11.90 -3.49
CA GLU A 61 1.28 12.68 -3.91
C GLU A 61 1.76 13.63 -2.79
N THR A 62 0.83 14.22 -2.03
CA THR A 62 1.13 15.09 -0.89
C THR A 62 1.91 14.34 0.19
N THR A 63 1.44 13.15 0.57
CA THR A 63 2.13 12.30 1.55
C THR A 63 3.48 11.84 1.01
N LEU A 64 3.58 11.47 -0.28
CA LEU A 64 4.84 11.10 -0.89
C LEU A 64 5.87 12.24 -0.80
N ALA A 65 5.47 13.48 -1.09
CA ALA A 65 6.33 14.65 -0.97
C ALA A 65 6.76 14.88 0.49
N HIS A 66 5.85 14.73 1.45
CA HIS A 66 6.15 14.86 2.88
C HIS A 66 7.16 13.82 3.36
N ILE A 67 6.98 12.54 2.98
CA ILE A 67 7.91 11.46 3.32
C ILE A 67 9.26 11.69 2.64
N ARG A 68 9.31 12.18 1.40
CA ARG A 68 10.57 12.52 0.72
C ARG A 68 11.34 13.64 1.43
N ALA A 69 10.65 14.60 2.02
CA ALA A 69 11.27 15.70 2.74
C ALA A 69 11.80 15.28 4.12
N ASN A 70 11.08 14.40 4.82
CA ASN A 70 11.32 14.11 6.24
C ASN A 70 11.94 12.74 6.51
N GLY A 71 11.94 11.83 5.53
CA GLY A 71 12.31 10.43 5.72
C GLY A 71 13.21 9.89 4.60
N SER A 72 13.76 8.70 4.84
CA SER A 72 14.60 7.97 3.88
C SER A 72 13.74 7.06 3.01
N ILE A 73 13.27 7.56 1.87
CA ILE A 73 12.72 6.71 0.82
C ILE A 73 13.87 6.00 0.13
N LYS A 74 13.79 4.67 0.05
CA LYS A 74 14.66 3.86 -0.79
C LYS A 74 13.98 3.67 -2.14
N GLU A 75 14.59 4.19 -3.19
CA GLU A 75 14.18 3.90 -4.57
C GLU A 75 15.02 2.74 -5.11
N GLU A 76 14.37 1.72 -5.65
CA GLU A 76 15.02 0.57 -6.30
C GLU A 76 15.24 0.85 -7.79
N ASN A 77 16.12 0.08 -8.44
CA ASN A 77 16.48 0.26 -9.85
C ASN A 77 15.27 0.13 -10.82
N ASP A 78 14.20 -0.52 -10.37
CA ASP A 78 12.95 -0.66 -11.13
C ASP A 78 11.97 0.51 -10.94
N GLY A 79 12.36 1.53 -10.15
CA GLY A 79 11.54 2.69 -9.80
C GLY A 79 10.60 2.48 -8.61
N GLY A 80 10.66 1.31 -7.96
CA GLY A 80 9.88 1.04 -6.75
C GLY A 80 10.35 1.87 -5.56
N LYS A 81 9.40 2.46 -4.83
CA LYS A 81 9.68 3.31 -3.66
C LYS A 81 9.35 2.55 -2.38
N TRP A 82 10.22 2.63 -1.39
CA TRP A 82 10.09 1.87 -0.14
C TRP A 82 10.38 2.73 1.09
N VAL A 83 9.69 2.43 2.19
CA VAL A 83 9.97 2.94 3.54
C VAL A 83 9.97 1.77 4.50
N GLY A 84 11.16 1.33 4.92
CA GLY A 84 11.32 0.09 5.68
C GLY A 84 10.80 -1.11 4.87
N ILE A 85 9.86 -1.88 5.43
CA ILE A 85 9.25 -3.03 4.73
C ILE A 85 8.13 -2.62 3.77
N TRP A 86 7.58 -1.42 3.90
CA TRP A 86 6.46 -0.96 3.08
C TRP A 86 6.92 -0.57 1.69
N ARG A 87 6.31 -1.16 0.66
CA ARG A 87 6.31 -0.60 -0.69
C ARG A 87 5.27 0.50 -0.77
N LEU A 88 5.70 1.70 -1.16
CA LEU A 88 4.81 2.83 -1.37
C LEU A 88 4.09 2.67 -2.70
N VAL A 89 2.76 2.72 -2.67
CA VAL A 89 1.90 2.71 -3.86
C VAL A 89 1.23 4.08 -3.94
N THR A 90 1.70 4.93 -4.86
CA THR A 90 1.15 6.27 -5.04
C THR A 90 -0.12 6.22 -5.88
N LEU A 91 -1.20 6.80 -5.36
CA LEU A 91 -2.45 7.01 -6.09
C LEU A 91 -2.50 8.42 -6.68
N HIS A 92 -2.75 8.47 -7.97
CA HIS A 92 -2.93 9.67 -8.76
C HIS A 92 -4.41 9.89 -9.07
N LYS A 93 -4.79 11.15 -9.31
CA LYS A 93 -6.17 11.56 -9.63
C LYS A 93 -7.17 10.97 -8.62
N LEU A 94 -7.03 11.35 -7.37
CA LEU A 94 -7.90 10.85 -6.31
C LEU A 94 -9.37 11.17 -6.63
N PRO A 95 -10.31 10.24 -6.35
CA PRO A 95 -11.71 10.40 -6.73
C PRO A 95 -12.48 11.40 -5.84
N TYR A 96 -11.91 11.81 -4.70
CA TYR A 96 -12.53 12.74 -3.77
C TYR A 96 -11.56 13.84 -3.36
N ASP A 97 -12.08 15.05 -3.13
CA ASP A 97 -11.30 16.15 -2.55
C ASP A 97 -10.99 15.92 -1.06
N GLU A 98 -11.84 15.15 -0.36
CA GLU A 98 -11.68 14.87 1.07
C GLU A 98 -10.74 13.66 1.30
N PRO A 99 -9.58 13.84 1.97
CA PRO A 99 -8.59 12.77 2.17
C PRO A 99 -9.12 11.56 2.93
N ARG A 100 -10.02 11.77 3.89
CA ARG A 100 -10.67 10.70 4.66
C ARG A 100 -11.49 9.75 3.77
N ARG A 101 -12.04 10.24 2.66
CA ARG A 101 -12.75 9.39 1.68
C ARG A 101 -11.76 8.65 0.80
N ASN A 102 -10.66 9.28 0.43
CA ASN A 102 -9.59 8.63 -0.32
C ASN A 102 -8.97 7.47 0.47
N GLY A 103 -8.79 7.61 1.79
CA GLY A 103 -8.37 6.50 2.66
C GLY A 103 -9.33 5.30 2.69
N LYS A 104 -10.62 5.51 2.40
CA LYS A 104 -11.59 4.40 2.27
C LYS A 104 -11.43 3.60 0.98
N VAL A 105 -10.85 4.20 -0.06
CA VAL A 105 -10.65 3.52 -1.36
C VAL A 105 -9.76 2.28 -1.21
N PRO A 106 -8.52 2.36 -0.70
CA PRO A 106 -7.68 1.18 -0.55
C PRO A 106 -8.17 0.23 0.54
N LYS A 107 -8.94 0.72 1.53
CA LYS A 107 -9.55 -0.08 2.60
C LYS A 107 -10.69 -0.98 2.12
N ILE A 108 -11.58 -0.45 1.28
CA ILE A 108 -12.80 -1.15 0.83
C ILE A 108 -12.55 -1.85 -0.51
N LEU A 109 -11.76 -1.24 -1.38
CA LEU A 109 -11.52 -1.70 -2.75
C LEU A 109 -10.12 -2.30 -2.93
N THR A 110 -9.58 -2.92 -1.88
CA THR A 110 -8.27 -3.62 -1.91
C THR A 110 -8.21 -4.64 -3.05
N HIS A 111 -9.30 -5.38 -3.27
CA HIS A 111 -9.43 -6.36 -4.36
C HIS A 111 -9.39 -5.75 -5.77
N ARG A 112 -9.65 -4.44 -5.91
CA ARG A 112 -9.50 -3.72 -7.19
C ARG A 112 -8.09 -3.17 -7.36
N LEU A 113 -7.46 -2.71 -6.28
CA LEU A 113 -6.06 -2.25 -6.36
C LEU A 113 -5.10 -3.44 -6.57
N PHE A 114 -5.35 -4.55 -5.89
CA PHE A 114 -4.46 -5.72 -5.88
C PHE A 114 -5.24 -6.97 -6.33
N PRO A 115 -5.62 -7.06 -7.62
CA PRO A 115 -6.55 -8.08 -8.11
C PRO A 115 -6.01 -9.52 -8.09
N GLN A 116 -4.71 -9.72 -7.88
CA GLN A 116 -4.10 -11.04 -7.75
C GLN A 116 -4.00 -11.50 -6.28
N ALA A 117 -4.32 -10.62 -5.32
CA ALA A 117 -4.33 -10.96 -3.92
C ALA A 117 -5.49 -11.92 -3.62
N ARG A 118 -5.17 -13.08 -3.06
CA ARG A 118 -6.14 -14.08 -2.58
C ARG A 118 -6.54 -13.80 -1.14
N TYR A 119 -5.59 -13.30 -0.36
CA TYR A 119 -5.78 -12.86 1.02
C TYR A 119 -5.22 -11.46 1.18
N SER A 120 -5.98 -10.60 1.86
CA SER A 120 -5.54 -9.24 2.19
C SER A 120 -5.88 -8.92 3.63
N ILE A 121 -4.89 -8.41 4.37
CA ILE A 121 -5.06 -7.86 5.72
C ILE A 121 -4.97 -6.34 5.61
N TRP A 122 -6.01 -5.63 6.05
CA TRP A 122 -5.98 -4.17 6.13
C TRP A 122 -5.59 -3.72 7.53
N ILE A 123 -4.64 -2.78 7.62
CA ILE A 123 -4.18 -2.19 8.87
C ILE A 123 -4.31 -0.67 8.75
N ASP A 124 -4.96 -0.04 9.73
CA ASP A 124 -5.06 1.42 9.78
C ASP A 124 -3.66 2.04 9.92
N GLY A 125 -3.40 3.15 9.22
CA GLY A 125 -2.06 3.76 9.14
C GLY A 125 -1.48 4.20 10.48
N LYS A 126 -2.33 4.37 11.51
CA LYS A 126 -1.93 4.71 12.89
C LYS A 126 -1.63 3.48 13.76
N MET A 127 -1.89 2.29 13.25
CA MET A 127 -1.74 1.04 13.98
C MET A 127 -0.47 0.31 13.53
N GLU A 128 0.09 -0.48 14.45
CA GLU A 128 1.25 -1.33 14.18
C GLU A 128 0.83 -2.80 14.13
N LEU A 129 1.33 -3.54 13.13
CA LEU A 129 1.23 -4.99 13.11
C LEU A 129 2.32 -5.59 14.00
N ILE A 130 1.94 -6.04 15.20
CA ILE A 130 2.89 -6.56 16.21
C ILE A 130 3.07 -8.09 16.20
N VAL A 131 2.26 -8.79 15.41
CA VAL A 131 2.25 -10.26 15.29
C VAL A 131 2.38 -10.64 13.82
N ASP A 132 3.06 -11.75 13.56
CA ASP A 132 3.26 -12.27 12.20
C ASP A 132 1.91 -12.50 11.48
N PRO A 133 1.72 -11.94 10.27
CA PRO A 133 0.45 -12.02 9.53
C PRO A 133 0.07 -13.46 9.14
N LEU A 134 1.01 -14.39 9.14
CA LEU A 134 0.72 -15.80 8.88
C LEU A 134 -0.18 -16.39 9.97
N LEU A 135 -0.02 -15.96 11.23
CA LEU A 135 -0.81 -16.41 12.38
C LEU A 135 -2.28 -15.92 12.34
N ILE A 136 -2.60 -14.99 11.44
CA ILE A 136 -3.97 -14.50 11.23
C ILE A 136 -4.70 -15.39 10.21
N LEU A 137 -3.96 -16.13 9.37
CA LEU A 137 -4.51 -16.99 8.31
C LEU A 137 -4.68 -18.46 8.74
N GLU A 138 -4.07 -18.85 9.87
CA GLU A 138 -4.17 -20.18 10.49
C GLU A 138 -5.29 -20.20 11.55
#